data_AF-A0A8J6T8M0-F1
#
_entry.id   AF-A0A8J6T8M0-F1
#
_cell.length_a   1.000
_cell.length_b   1.000
_cell.length_c   1.000
_cell.angle_alpha   90.00
_cell.angle_beta   90.00
_cell.angle_gamma   90.00
#
_symmetry.space_group_name_H-M   'P 1'
#
loop_
_entity.id
_entity.type
_entity.pdbx_description
1 polymer ?
#
loop_
_entity_poly.entity_id
_entity_poly.type
_entity_poly.pdbx_seq_one_letter_code
_entity_poly.pdbx_strand_id
1 'polypeptide(L)' 'MNKGIVSALMALVFAISTVGVAAAANIKCTVDSVAGTAVTLTCKEADSMKAGDKVTVKTKSKAAKVEGC' A
#
# COMPACT_ATOMS: atom_id res chain seq x y z
N MET A 1 -11.23 -21.79 31.43
CA MET A 1 -10.76 -21.25 30.14
C MET A 1 -11.87 -21.43 29.11
N ASN A 2 -12.56 -20.35 28.74
CA ASN A 2 -13.68 -20.45 27.80
C ASN A 2 -13.11 -20.65 26.39
N LYS A 3 -13.26 -21.84 25.81
CA LYS A 3 -12.59 -22.26 24.55
C LYS A 3 -12.88 -21.30 23.37
N GLY A 4 -13.99 -20.57 23.43
CA GLY A 4 -14.33 -19.51 22.47
C GLY A 4 -13.45 -18.27 22.55
N ILE A 5 -13.04 -17.84 23.75
CA ILE A 5 -12.19 -16.65 23.92
C ILE A 5 -10.77 -16.90 23.38
N VAL A 6 -10.23 -18.10 23.62
CA VAL A 6 -8.91 -18.48 23.11
C VAL A 6 -8.90 -18.54 21.57
N SER A 7 -9.98 -19.06 20.98
CA SER A 7 -10.12 -19.10 19.51
C SER A 7 -10.28 -17.71 18.91
N ALA A 8 -11.05 -16.83 19.55
CA ALA A 8 -11.19 -15.43 19.12
C ALA A 8 -9.86 -14.66 19.22
N LEU A 9 -9.09 -14.89 20.28
CA LEU A 9 -7.78 -14.26 20.46
C LEU A 9 -6.78 -14.72 19.37
N MET A 10 -6.75 -16.02 19.05
CA MET A 10 -5.90 -16.55 17.98
C MET A 10 -6.30 -16.03 16.59
N ALA A 11 -7.60 -15.92 16.31
CA ALA A 11 -8.10 -15.31 15.07
C ALA A 11 -7.73 -13.82 14.97
N LEU A 12 -7.78 -13.09 16.09
CA LEU A 12 -7.37 -11.69 16.15
C LEU A 12 -5.87 -11.52 15.88
N VAL A 13 -5.02 -12.36 16.49
CA VAL A 13 -3.56 -12.34 16.26
C VAL A 13 -3.22 -12.65 14.80
N PHE A 14 -3.91 -13.60 14.17
CA PHE A 14 -3.73 -13.91 12.74
C PHE A 14 -4.14 -12.73 11.85
N ALA A 15 -5.26 -12.07 12.15
CA ALA A 15 -5.72 -10.88 11.41
C ALA A 15 -4.77 -9.68 11.57
N ILE A 16 -4.18 -9.48 12.74
CA ILE A 16 -3.19 -8.40 12.97
C ILE A 16 -1.87 -8.74 12.25
N SER A 17 -1.47 -10.01 12.21
CA SER A 17 -0.25 -10.47 11.54
C SER A 17 -0.28 -10.25 10.03
N THR A 18 -1.46 -10.31 9.39
CA THR A 18 -1.61 -10.07 7.94
C THR A 18 -1.65 -8.58 7.58
N VAL A 19 -2.03 -7.70 8.52
CA VAL A 19 -2.03 -6.24 8.32
C VAL A 19 -0.64 -5.64 8.59
N GLY A 20 0.15 -6.23 9.48
CA GLY A 20 1.50 -5.76 9.85
C GLY A 20 2.55 -5.79 8.74
N VAL A 21 2.36 -6.62 7.70
CA VAL A 21 3.32 -6.72 6.58
C VAL A 21 3.05 -5.74 5.44
N ALA A 22 1.89 -5.05 5.44
CA ALA A 22 1.49 -4.12 4.38
C ALA A 22 1.62 -2.64 4.77
N ALA A 23 1.90 -2.35 6.04
CA ALA A 23 2.16 -0.99 6.53
C ALA A 23 3.64 -0.61 6.36
N ALA A 24 4.21 -0.82 5.16
CA ALA A 24 5.38 -0.03 4.78
C ALA A 24 4.95 1.44 4.76
N ALA A 25 5.76 2.33 5.33
CA ALA A 25 5.53 3.76 5.28
C ALA A 25 5.33 4.18 3.81
N ASN A 26 4.09 4.49 3.43
CA ASN A 26 3.80 4.88 2.06
C ASN A 26 4.39 6.27 1.85
N ILE A 27 5.50 6.34 1.12
CA ILE A 27 6.09 7.61 0.72
C ILE A 27 5.08 8.30 -0.20
N LYS A 28 4.56 9.45 0.25
CA LYS A 28 3.62 10.25 -0.54
C LYS A 28 4.40 10.96 -1.64
N CYS A 29 4.07 10.63 -2.88
CA CYS A 29 4.64 11.27 -4.06
C CYS A 29 3.54 11.90 -4.91
N THR A 30 3.84 13.03 -5.53
CA THR A 30 3.01 13.68 -6.54
C THR A 30 3.60 13.39 -7.92
N VAL A 31 2.74 13.08 -8.89
CA VAL A 31 3.16 12.94 -10.30
C VAL A 31 3.24 14.33 -10.90
N ASP A 32 4.44 14.77 -11.26
CA ASP A 32 4.64 16.08 -11.90
C ASP A 32 4.49 15.99 -13.42
N SER A 33 5.00 14.92 -14.02
CA SER A 33 4.92 14.71 -15.46
C SER A 33 5.00 13.23 -15.85
N VAL A 34 4.38 12.90 -16.97
CA VAL A 34 4.44 11.59 -17.62
C VAL A 34 4.90 11.81 -19.06
N ALA A 35 6.04 11.21 -19.42
CA ALA A 35 6.64 11.34 -20.74
C ALA A 35 6.96 9.96 -21.29
N GLY A 36 6.12 9.47 -22.20
CA GLY A 36 6.24 8.12 -22.77
C GLY A 36 6.21 7.05 -21.68
N THR A 37 7.33 6.37 -21.46
CA THR A 37 7.50 5.31 -20.45
C THR A 37 8.13 5.80 -19.14
N ALA A 38 8.45 7.09 -19.02
CA ALA A 38 9.04 7.68 -17.82
C ALA A 38 8.01 8.51 -17.05
N VAL A 39 8.07 8.45 -15.72
CA VAL A 39 7.23 9.22 -14.81
C VAL A 39 8.14 10.00 -13.86
N THR A 40 7.92 11.30 -13.74
CA THR A 40 8.61 12.15 -12.77
C THR A 40 7.74 12.26 -11.52
N LEU A 41 8.31 11.90 -10.38
CA LEU A 41 7.63 11.90 -9.08
C LEU A 41 8.38 12.82 -8.12
N THR A 42 7.66 13.73 -7.48
CA THR A 42 8.18 14.46 -6.32
C THR A 42 7.68 13.79 -5.04
N CYS A 43 8.58 13.15 -4.31
CA CYS A 43 8.31 12.45 -3.05
C CYS A 43 8.79 13.27 -1.86
N LYS A 44 7.99 13.33 -0.77
CA LYS A 44 8.38 14.09 0.44
C LYS A 44 9.60 13.52 1.19
N GLU A 45 9.88 12.23 1.02
CA GLU A 45 10.99 11.52 1.68
C GLU A 45 11.77 10.68 0.65
N ALA A 46 12.16 11.32 -0.45
CA ALA A 46 12.85 10.67 -1.57
C ALA A 46 14.19 10.02 -1.16
N ASP A 47 14.84 10.53 -0.10
CA ASP A 47 16.12 10.03 0.43
C ASP A 47 16.05 8.59 0.96
N SER A 48 14.84 8.09 1.24
CA SER A 48 14.60 6.70 1.60
C SER A 48 14.66 5.76 0.40
N MET A 49 14.65 6.29 -0.82
CA MET A 49 14.71 5.53 -2.08
C MET A 49 16.14 5.57 -2.64
N LYS A 50 16.59 4.46 -3.22
CA LYS A 50 17.91 4.36 -3.86
C LYS A 50 17.76 4.06 -5.34
N ALA A 51 18.74 4.49 -6.14
CA ALA A 51 18.76 4.15 -7.56
C ALA A 51 18.79 2.62 -7.73
N GLY A 52 17.90 2.09 -8.58
CA GLY A 52 17.73 0.66 -8.79
C GLY A 52 16.70 -0.03 -7.88
N ASP A 53 16.08 0.69 -6.95
CA ASP A 53 14.99 0.15 -6.14
C ASP A 53 13.76 -0.19 -6.99
N LYS A 54 13.10 -1.31 -6.66
CA LYS A 54 11.90 -1.77 -7.39
C LYS A 54 10.65 -1.27 -6.69
N VAL A 55 10.00 -0.30 -7.30
CA VAL A 55 8.77 0.29 -6.75
C VAL A 55 7.54 -0.25 -7.49
N THR A 56 6.51 -0.64 -6.74
CA THR A 56 5.20 -0.99 -7.31
C THR A 56 4.31 0.25 -7.37
N VAL A 57 3.95 0.67 -8.57
CA VAL A 57 3.02 1.78 -8.79
C VAL A 57 1.62 1.22 -9.03
N LYS A 58 0.70 1.47 -8.10
CA LYS A 58 -0.72 1.13 -8.28
C LYS A 58 -1.45 2.34 -8.84
N THR A 59 -1.97 2.22 -10.06
CA THR A 59 -2.89 3.21 -10.62
C THR A 59 -4.30 2.91 -10.11
N LYS A 60 -5.14 3.95 -9.96
CA LYS A 60 -6.56 3.71 -9.71
C LYS A 60 -7.13 3.06 -10.97
N SER A 61 -7.57 1.81 -10.87
CA SER A 61 -8.36 1.18 -11.92
C SER A 61 -9.56 2.07 -12.25
N LYS A 62 -9.84 2.28 -13.54
CA LYS A 62 -11.05 2.99 -14.02
C LYS A 62 -12.36 2.40 -13.45
N ALA A 63 -12.33 1.22 -12.85
CA ALA A 63 -13.44 0.58 -12.16
C ALA A 63 -13.97 1.37 -10.94
N ALA A 64 -13.16 2.21 -10.29
CA ALA A 64 -13.64 3.06 -9.19
C ALA A 64 -14.55 4.23 -9.65
N LYS A 65 -14.90 4.29 -10.94
CA LYS A 65 -15.86 5.25 -11.49
C LYS A 65 -17.19 4.60 -11.94
N VAL A 66 -17.40 3.30 -11.67
CA VAL A 66 -18.57 2.53 -12.12
C VAL A 66 -19.49 2.09 -10.97
N GLU A 67 -19.41 2.73 -9.79
CA GLU A 67 -20.45 2.61 -8.75
C GLU A 67 -21.46 3.77 -8.89
N GLY A 68 -22.12 3.84 -10.04
CA GLY A 68 -23.05 4.94 -10.34
C GLY A 68 -24.02 4.72 -11.50
N CYS A 69 -24.27 3.47 -11.90
CA CYS A 69 -25.43 3.12 -12.73
C CYS A 69 -25.85 1.67 -12.45
#